data_AF-A0A7S8ICK2-F1
#
_entry.id   AF-A0A7S8ICK2-F1
#
_cell.length_a   1.000
_cell.length_b   1.000
_cell.length_c   1.000
_cell.angle_alpha   90.00
_cell.angle_beta   90.00
_cell.angle_gamma   90.00
#
_symmetry.space_group_name_H-M   'P 1'
#
loop_
_entity.id
_entity.type
_entity.pdbx_description
1 polymer ?
#
loop_
_entity_poly.entity_id
_entity_poly.type
_entity_poly.pdbx_seq_one_letter_code
_entity_poly.pdbx_strand_id
1 'polypeptide(L)'
;MKLTILQTILKTLDGTPSHVQSRHQLGQSLVEMAFVTPLLLMMVVGVVEIGYYANNYLNLMEVTRIGARTGTVLVGDQSPLEWDDGASLHKNVLYHMGVQEYAGRSNDDTSPLPDPPPTRDNRYNLSEQARDCGDYDGFYEYIACSMLDSLDPIELKIGERPVTNQDGATENKDWIDDIVISVFALQAINNDDPLNWIADPLVYSRTHNFETGDTVGKYPKGPSVIVVGRYPTNANECNMGVVDGAESPLNGRMPFDFYNYGVQNRTRSIDGVVRDIELFQEDTGPEYQRGFVWTGQYKVEEKVENDMGAELDSVCWGSNFSIEEVEQRMNAYNFIPVDDTSDLDEERRLYLPSEGLVLVEMMWNHQLLLDMPFYDTLVKMFGDTQDIRIMVWAAFPVPTVEPNIVFDLR
;
A
#
# COMPACT_ATOMS: atom_id res chain seq x y z
N MET A 1 -35.75 -30.01 -34.62
CA MET A 1 -34.96 -29.52 -35.78
C MET A 1 -33.48 -29.23 -35.47
N LYS A 2 -32.92 -29.62 -34.31
CA LYS A 2 -31.52 -29.35 -33.94
C LYS A 2 -30.57 -30.58 -34.00
N LEU A 3 -31.10 -31.80 -34.13
CA LEU A 3 -30.29 -33.03 -34.09
C LEU A 3 -29.62 -33.38 -35.43
N THR A 4 -30.20 -32.94 -36.55
CA THR A 4 -29.74 -33.29 -37.91
C THR A 4 -28.47 -32.53 -38.31
N ILE A 5 -28.29 -31.30 -37.83
CA ILE A 5 -27.10 -30.49 -38.13
C ILE A 5 -25.86 -31.11 -37.47
N LEU A 6 -25.98 -31.54 -36.21
CA LEU A 6 -24.86 -32.14 -35.46
C LEU A 6 -24.38 -33.46 -36.09
N GLN A 7 -25.31 -34.30 -36.55
CA GLN A 7 -24.99 -35.57 -37.24
C GLN A 7 -24.32 -35.35 -38.60
N THR A 8 -24.65 -34.25 -39.28
CA THR A 8 -24.04 -33.91 -40.57
C THR A 8 -22.62 -33.39 -40.38
N ILE A 9 -22.38 -32.57 -39.35
CA ILE A 9 -21.03 -32.11 -38.95
C ILE A 9 -20.16 -33.30 -38.51
N LEU A 10 -20.70 -34.20 -37.68
CA LEU A 10 -19.99 -35.42 -37.26
C LEU A 10 -19.60 -36.32 -38.44
N LYS A 11 -20.51 -36.56 -39.40
CA LYS A 11 -20.19 -37.35 -40.59
C LYS A 11 -19.18 -36.69 -41.52
N THR A 12 -19.08 -35.36 -41.49
CA THR A 12 -18.11 -34.61 -42.30
C THR A 12 -16.72 -34.61 -41.65
N LEU A 13 -16.65 -34.75 -40.32
CA LEU A 13 -15.40 -34.87 -39.55
C LEU A 13 -14.84 -36.30 -39.50
N ASP A 14 -15.66 -37.33 -39.76
CA ASP A 14 -15.30 -38.75 -39.60
C ASP A 14 -14.42 -39.33 -40.75
N GLY A 15 -13.99 -38.50 -41.70
CA GLY A 15 -12.90 -38.82 -42.62
C GLY A 15 -13.06 -40.06 -43.52
N THR A 16 -14.27 -40.63 -43.67
CA THR A 16 -14.47 -41.83 -44.50
C THR A 16 -14.28 -41.48 -45.98
N PRO A 17 -13.24 -42.00 -46.66
CA PRO A 17 -12.95 -41.61 -48.03
C PRO A 17 -13.98 -42.25 -48.97
N SER A 18 -14.88 -41.45 -49.53
CA SER A 18 -15.77 -41.91 -50.60
C SER A 18 -14.95 -42.13 -51.88
N HIS A 19 -14.86 -43.38 -52.33
CA HIS A 19 -14.02 -43.85 -53.43
C HIS A 19 -14.38 -43.36 -54.85
N VAL A 20 -15.13 -42.26 -55.01
CA VAL A 20 -15.66 -41.83 -56.30
C VAL A 20 -15.31 -40.36 -56.58
N GLN A 21 -14.44 -40.18 -57.60
CA GLN A 21 -14.07 -38.96 -58.33
C GLN A 21 -13.06 -37.99 -57.69
N SER A 22 -11.82 -38.09 -58.18
CA SER A 22 -10.66 -37.24 -57.91
C SER A 22 -10.74 -35.86 -58.57
N ARG A 23 -11.80 -35.08 -58.32
CA ARG A 23 -11.84 -33.66 -58.69
C ARG A 23 -12.23 -32.84 -57.46
N HIS A 24 -11.31 -31.95 -57.07
CA HIS A 24 -11.45 -30.88 -56.06
C HIS A 24 -11.09 -31.23 -54.60
N GLN A 25 -9.82 -31.63 -54.34
CA GLN A 25 -9.18 -31.51 -53.02
C GLN A 25 -8.57 -30.12 -52.75
N LEU A 26 -8.66 -29.18 -53.70
CA LEU A 26 -8.03 -27.86 -53.59
C LEU A 26 -8.66 -26.95 -52.50
N GLY A 27 -9.81 -27.31 -51.94
CA GLY A 27 -10.47 -26.54 -50.87
C GLY A 27 -10.16 -27.01 -49.45
N GLN A 28 -9.70 -28.24 -49.24
CA GLN A 28 -9.54 -28.81 -47.90
C GLN A 28 -8.39 -28.14 -47.13
N SER A 29 -7.23 -27.95 -47.77
CA SER A 29 -6.09 -27.27 -47.16
C SER A 29 -6.41 -25.81 -46.79
N LEU A 30 -7.26 -25.13 -47.58
CA LEU A 30 -7.69 -23.77 -47.27
C LEU A 30 -8.59 -23.73 -46.03
N VAL A 31 -9.49 -24.70 -45.87
CA VAL A 31 -10.35 -24.82 -44.68
C VAL A 31 -9.53 -25.14 -43.44
N GLU A 32 -8.59 -26.09 -43.52
CA GLU A 32 -7.71 -26.44 -42.39
C GLU A 32 -6.85 -25.24 -41.98
N MET A 33 -6.26 -24.52 -42.94
CA MET A 33 -5.49 -23.31 -42.65
C MET A 33 -6.36 -22.19 -42.06
N ALA A 34 -7.60 -22.02 -42.53
CA ALA A 34 -8.54 -21.04 -41.99
C ALA A 34 -8.90 -21.30 -40.52
N PHE A 35 -8.89 -22.56 -40.06
CA PHE A 35 -9.11 -22.91 -38.67
C PHE A 35 -7.85 -22.82 -37.80
N VAL A 36 -6.67 -23.17 -38.34
CA VAL A 36 -5.41 -23.16 -37.57
C VAL A 36 -4.82 -21.75 -37.42
N THR A 37 -4.94 -20.92 -38.45
CA THR A 37 -4.38 -19.55 -38.45
C THR A 37 -4.86 -18.68 -37.28
N PRO A 38 -6.17 -18.56 -36.97
CA PRO A 38 -6.61 -17.74 -35.83
C PRO A 38 -6.09 -18.26 -34.49
N LEU A 39 -5.93 -19.57 -34.33
CA LEU A 39 -5.35 -20.16 -33.11
C LEU A 39 -3.86 -19.82 -32.97
N LEU A 40 -3.10 -19.87 -34.06
CA LEU A 40 -1.70 -19.44 -34.06
C LEU A 40 -1.56 -17.94 -33.80
N LEU A 41 -2.43 -17.11 -34.38
CA LEU A 41 -2.43 -15.67 -34.13
C LEU A 41 -2.76 -15.38 -32.65
N MET A 42 -3.77 -16.03 -32.08
CA MET A 42 -4.09 -15.89 -30.65
C MET A 42 -2.90 -16.27 -29.75
N MET A 43 -2.17 -17.33 -30.10
CA MET A 43 -0.96 -17.74 -29.37
C MET A 43 0.15 -16.68 -29.48
N VAL A 44 0.41 -16.15 -30.67
CA VAL A 44 1.44 -15.11 -30.88
C VAL A 44 1.10 -13.84 -30.10
N VAL A 45 -0.15 -13.39 -30.18
CA VAL A 45 -0.64 -12.22 -29.45
C VAL A 45 -0.51 -12.44 -27.94
N GLY A 46 -0.90 -13.63 -27.43
CA GLY A 46 -0.73 -13.98 -26.02
C GLY A 46 0.73 -13.94 -25.55
N VAL A 47 1.68 -14.42 -26.38
CA VAL A 47 3.11 -14.34 -26.05
C VAL A 47 3.62 -12.90 -26.03
N VAL A 48 3.16 -12.06 -26.97
CA VAL A 48 3.52 -10.63 -27.00
C VAL A 48 2.98 -9.90 -25.76
N GLU A 49 1.73 -10.13 -25.38
CA GLU A 49 1.12 -9.52 -24.18
C GLU A 49 1.83 -9.96 -22.90
N ILE A 50 2.12 -11.27 -22.75
CA ILE A 50 2.87 -11.76 -21.58
C ILE A 50 4.28 -11.17 -21.53
N GLY A 51 4.95 -11.04 -22.68
CA GLY A 51 6.26 -10.41 -22.76
C GLY A 51 6.23 -8.94 -22.36
N TYR A 52 5.20 -8.20 -22.80
CA TYR A 52 4.99 -6.81 -22.42
C TYR A 52 4.68 -6.64 -20.93
N TYR A 53 3.78 -7.48 -20.38
CA TYR A 53 3.49 -7.53 -18.95
C TYR A 53 4.74 -7.82 -18.11
N ALA A 54 5.53 -8.83 -18.50
CA ALA A 54 6.75 -9.19 -17.79
C ALA A 54 7.80 -8.07 -17.83
N ASN A 55 7.94 -7.38 -18.97
CA ASN A 55 8.84 -6.24 -19.10
C ASN A 55 8.43 -5.11 -18.15
N ASN A 56 7.15 -4.75 -18.11
CA ASN A 56 6.66 -3.72 -17.20
C ASN A 56 6.83 -4.12 -15.74
N TYR A 57 6.52 -5.36 -15.38
CA TYR A 57 6.72 -5.89 -14.03
C TYR A 57 8.19 -5.78 -13.58
N LEU A 58 9.14 -6.14 -14.44
CA LEU A 58 10.57 -6.04 -14.14
C LEU A 58 11.04 -4.58 -14.00
N ASN A 59 10.54 -3.68 -14.84
CA ASN A 59 10.83 -2.24 -14.72
C ASN A 59 10.31 -1.68 -13.39
N LEU A 60 9.05 -1.95 -13.04
CA LEU A 60 8.48 -1.52 -11.76
C LEU A 60 9.28 -2.07 -10.56
N MET A 61 9.72 -3.34 -10.63
CA MET A 61 10.57 -3.95 -9.60
C MET A 61 11.94 -3.26 -9.48
N GLU A 62 12.55 -2.86 -10.59
CA GLU A 62 13.84 -2.16 -10.53
C GLU A 62 13.68 -0.73 -10.00
N VAL A 63 12.64 -0.01 -10.43
CA VAL A 63 12.33 1.34 -9.94
C VAL A 63 12.04 1.35 -8.44
N THR A 64 11.23 0.42 -7.94
CA THR A 64 11.00 0.28 -6.48
C THR A 64 12.29 0.01 -5.70
N ARG A 65 13.21 -0.81 -6.24
CA ARG A 65 14.52 -1.03 -5.62
C ARG A 65 15.39 0.22 -5.64
N ILE A 66 15.38 0.99 -6.72
CA ILE A 66 16.09 2.27 -6.82
C ILE A 66 15.57 3.24 -5.77
N GLY A 67 14.24 3.38 -5.65
CA GLY A 67 13.62 4.21 -4.63
C GLY A 67 14.02 3.80 -3.21
N ALA A 68 13.88 2.53 -2.88
CA ALA A 68 14.22 2.03 -1.55
C ALA A 68 15.71 2.19 -1.21
N ARG A 69 16.62 1.93 -2.16
CA ARG A 69 18.07 2.18 -1.99
C ARG A 69 18.41 3.65 -1.86
N THR A 70 17.70 4.51 -2.59
CA THR A 70 17.90 5.96 -2.50
C THR A 70 17.57 6.44 -1.09
N GLY A 71 16.48 5.95 -0.50
CA GLY A 71 16.12 6.31 0.87
C GLY A 71 17.16 5.93 1.92
N THR A 72 18.01 4.93 1.69
CA THR A 72 19.04 4.53 2.68
C THR A 72 20.25 5.45 2.71
N VAL A 73 20.48 6.24 1.64
CA VAL A 73 21.65 7.12 1.54
C VAL A 73 21.34 8.57 1.93
N LEU A 74 20.07 8.92 2.10
CA LEU A 74 19.64 10.26 2.49
C LEU A 74 19.85 10.47 3.99
N VAL A 75 20.69 11.45 4.33
CA VAL A 75 21.16 11.78 5.68
C VAL A 75 21.02 13.28 5.94
N GLY A 76 21.07 13.71 7.20
CA GLY A 76 21.06 15.14 7.56
C GLY A 76 19.73 15.81 7.22
N ASP A 77 19.77 16.95 6.53
CA ASP A 77 18.58 17.74 6.14
C ASP A 77 17.63 16.96 5.21
N GLN A 78 18.13 15.92 4.53
CA GLN A 78 17.31 15.01 3.72
C GLN A 78 16.89 13.76 4.50
N SER A 79 17.04 13.71 5.82
CA SER A 79 16.59 12.58 6.64
C SER A 79 15.06 12.54 6.73
N PRO A 80 14.43 11.35 6.87
CA PRO A 80 13.00 11.26 7.18
C PRO A 80 12.64 11.94 8.52
N LEU A 81 13.63 12.19 9.39
CA LEU A 81 13.44 12.91 10.66
C LEU A 81 13.25 14.42 10.49
N GLU A 82 13.82 15.00 9.43
CA GLU A 82 13.76 16.45 9.14
C GLU A 82 12.58 16.79 8.21
N TRP A 83 11.83 15.76 7.76
CA TRP A 83 10.72 15.93 6.84
C TRP A 83 9.56 16.71 7.49
N ASP A 84 9.01 17.69 6.76
CA ASP A 84 7.76 18.35 7.15
C ASP A 84 6.59 17.39 6.90
N ASP A 85 6.22 16.71 7.97
CA ASP A 85 5.06 15.86 8.11
C ASP A 85 3.76 16.43 7.49
N GLY A 86 3.57 17.75 7.47
CA GLY A 86 2.43 18.41 6.80
C GLY A 86 2.38 18.19 5.29
N ALA A 87 3.53 17.95 4.65
CA ALA A 87 3.67 17.70 3.22
C ALA A 87 3.33 16.26 2.81
N SER A 88 3.34 15.32 3.76
CA SER A 88 3.04 13.90 3.52
C SER A 88 1.62 13.65 3.06
N LEU A 89 0.68 14.41 3.61
CA LEU A 89 -0.75 14.20 3.37
C LEU A 89 -1.11 14.60 1.93
N HIS A 90 -1.69 13.68 1.17
CA HIS A 90 -2.17 14.00 -0.18
C HIS A 90 -3.36 14.95 -0.13
N LYS A 91 -3.49 15.83 -1.13
CA LYS A 91 -4.58 16.83 -1.21
C LYS A 91 -5.98 16.23 -1.06
N ASN A 92 -6.21 15.02 -1.59
CA ASN A 92 -7.51 14.36 -1.47
C ASN A 92 -7.77 13.97 -0.01
N VAL A 93 -6.74 13.48 0.70
CA VAL A 93 -6.83 13.16 2.12
C VAL A 93 -7.12 14.42 2.93
N LEU A 94 -6.41 15.51 2.67
CA LEU A 94 -6.66 16.80 3.32
C LEU A 94 -8.09 17.30 3.09
N TYR A 95 -8.63 17.09 1.87
CA TYR A 95 -10.00 17.45 1.52
C TYR A 95 -11.01 16.65 2.34
N HIS A 96 -10.83 15.32 2.43
CA HIS A 96 -11.74 14.43 3.16
C HIS A 96 -11.62 14.54 4.68
N MET A 97 -10.45 14.89 5.22
CA MET A 97 -10.27 15.11 6.65
C MET A 97 -10.97 16.38 7.17
N GLY A 98 -11.64 17.16 6.31
CA GLY A 98 -12.30 18.39 6.71
C GLY A 98 -11.33 19.42 7.27
N VAL A 99 -10.05 19.31 6.91
CA VAL A 99 -9.01 20.31 7.21
C VAL A 99 -9.22 21.50 6.27
N GLN A 100 -10.38 22.12 6.40
CA GLN A 100 -10.60 23.49 6.02
C GLN A 100 -10.49 24.26 7.32
N GLU A 101 -9.41 25.02 7.47
CA GLU A 101 -9.30 25.97 8.57
C GLU A 101 -10.39 27.03 8.36
N TYR A 102 -11.53 26.85 9.02
CA TYR A 102 -12.48 27.94 9.20
C TYR A 102 -11.77 28.95 10.09
N ALA A 103 -11.21 30.00 9.49
CA ALA A 103 -10.61 31.10 10.22
C ALA A 103 -11.60 31.60 11.29
N GLY A 104 -11.27 31.28 12.55
CA GLY A 104 -11.92 31.71 13.78
C GLY A 104 -13.38 32.15 13.68
N ARG A 105 -14.32 31.18 13.68
CA ARG A 105 -15.68 31.51 14.13
C ARG A 105 -15.64 31.59 15.67
N SER A 106 -15.66 32.80 16.21
CA SER A 106 -16.09 33.00 17.59
C SER A 106 -17.50 32.40 17.71
N ASN A 107 -17.73 31.53 18.70
CA ASN A 107 -18.99 30.79 18.89
C ASN A 107 -20.24 31.66 19.13
N ASP A 108 -20.13 32.99 19.06
CA ASP A 108 -21.18 33.91 19.49
C ASP A 108 -21.76 34.83 18.40
N ASP A 109 -21.36 34.70 17.13
CA ASP A 109 -21.81 35.64 16.08
C ASP A 109 -22.83 35.03 15.10
N THR A 110 -24.06 35.54 15.18
CA THR A 110 -25.23 35.19 14.34
C THR A 110 -25.38 36.10 13.11
N SER A 111 -24.37 36.92 12.81
CA SER A 111 -24.39 37.85 11.69
C SER A 111 -24.33 37.14 10.32
N PRO A 112 -25.02 37.65 9.27
CA PRO A 112 -24.90 37.12 7.91
C PRO A 112 -23.51 37.39 7.34
N LEU A 113 -22.91 36.35 6.75
CA LEU A 113 -21.56 36.28 6.19
C LEU A 113 -21.19 37.45 5.27
N PRO A 114 -20.08 38.17 5.53
CA PRO A 114 -19.24 38.73 4.50
C PRO A 114 -18.02 37.81 4.28
N ASP A 115 -17.84 37.32 3.04
CA ASP A 115 -16.65 36.61 2.59
C ASP A 115 -15.37 37.37 2.97
N PRO A 116 -14.36 36.66 3.50
CA PRO A 116 -13.33 36.20 2.58
C PRO A 116 -13.31 34.68 2.44
N PRO A 117 -12.90 34.16 1.26
CA PRO A 117 -12.69 32.73 1.06
C PRO A 117 -11.66 32.20 2.07
N PRO A 118 -11.79 30.94 2.50
CA PRO A 118 -10.84 30.33 3.43
C PRO A 118 -9.42 30.48 2.91
N THR A 119 -8.51 31.00 3.74
CA THR A 119 -7.08 30.95 3.46
C THR A 119 -6.68 29.48 3.46
N ARG A 120 -6.30 28.96 2.28
CA ARG A 120 -5.84 27.58 2.06
C ARG A 120 -4.75 27.27 3.09
N ASP A 121 -4.99 26.24 3.92
CA ASP A 121 -4.02 25.73 4.90
C ASP A 121 -2.68 25.49 4.18
N ASN A 122 -1.58 25.94 4.79
CA ASN A 122 -0.23 25.83 4.23
C ASN A 122 0.11 24.38 3.85
N ARG A 123 -0.47 23.38 4.54
CA ARG A 123 -0.32 21.96 4.25
C ARG A 123 -0.73 21.57 2.83
N TYR A 124 -1.74 22.22 2.23
CA TYR A 124 -2.08 21.93 0.84
C TYR A 124 -0.98 22.37 -0.13
N ASN A 125 -0.36 23.51 0.14
CA ASN A 125 0.72 24.01 -0.71
C ASN A 125 1.98 23.16 -0.51
N LEU A 126 2.30 22.81 0.74
CA LEU A 126 3.40 21.89 1.05
C LEU A 126 3.19 20.51 0.40
N SER A 127 1.98 19.97 0.47
CA SER A 127 1.59 18.72 -0.19
C SER A 127 1.74 18.78 -1.71
N GLU A 128 1.36 19.90 -2.33
CA GLU A 128 1.49 20.11 -3.77
C GLU A 128 2.96 20.27 -4.18
N GLN A 129 3.75 21.00 -3.38
CA GLN A 129 5.19 21.19 -3.59
C GLN A 129 5.99 19.90 -3.43
N ALA A 130 5.71 19.11 -2.40
CA ALA A 130 6.33 17.79 -2.20
C ALA A 130 6.02 16.78 -3.31
N ARG A 131 5.13 17.13 -4.25
CA ARG A 131 4.73 16.35 -5.42
C ARG A 131 5.15 16.99 -6.74
N ASP A 132 5.92 18.07 -6.68
CA ASP A 132 6.48 18.74 -7.85
C ASP A 132 7.97 18.41 -7.93
N CYS A 133 8.39 17.65 -8.94
CA CYS A 133 9.79 17.24 -9.12
C CYS A 133 10.70 18.37 -9.65
N GLY A 134 10.43 19.61 -9.25
CA GLY A 134 11.14 20.81 -9.71
C GLY A 134 12.42 21.09 -8.93
N ASP A 135 12.34 21.09 -7.60
CA ASP A 135 13.46 21.37 -6.68
C ASP A 135 13.44 20.33 -5.56
N TYR A 136 14.29 19.29 -5.67
CA TYR A 136 14.29 18.12 -4.77
C TYR A 136 14.70 18.46 -3.31
N ASP A 137 13.82 19.07 -2.53
CA ASP A 137 14.12 19.53 -1.17
C ASP A 137 13.29 18.77 -0.13
N GLY A 138 13.55 17.47 -0.02
CA GLY A 138 13.04 16.65 1.07
C GLY A 138 13.17 15.14 0.83
N PHE A 139 13.10 14.36 1.91
CA PHE A 139 13.34 12.92 1.89
C PHE A 139 12.42 12.17 0.91
N TYR A 140 11.10 12.31 1.07
CA TYR A 140 10.13 11.55 0.28
C TYR A 140 10.04 12.05 -1.16
N GLU A 141 10.10 13.37 -1.36
CA GLU A 141 10.11 13.99 -2.68
C GLU A 141 11.29 13.49 -3.52
N TYR A 142 12.50 13.50 -2.95
CA TYR A 142 13.71 13.04 -3.64
C TYR A 142 13.59 11.57 -4.07
N ILE A 143 13.09 10.70 -3.20
CA ILE A 143 12.88 9.29 -3.52
C ILE A 143 11.83 9.12 -4.62
N ALA A 144 10.66 9.75 -4.46
CA ALA A 144 9.55 9.61 -5.40
C ALA A 144 9.93 10.12 -6.80
N CYS A 145 10.61 11.26 -6.88
CA CYS A 145 11.00 11.79 -8.18
C CYS A 145 12.15 11.02 -8.83
N SER A 146 13.12 10.52 -8.05
CA SER A 146 14.13 9.58 -8.56
C SER A 146 13.50 8.32 -9.17
N MET A 147 12.41 7.84 -8.56
CA MET A 147 11.62 6.74 -9.12
C MET A 147 10.93 7.14 -10.42
N LEU A 148 10.27 8.31 -10.47
CA LEU A 148 9.60 8.81 -11.67
C LEU A 148 10.56 8.97 -12.86
N ASP A 149 11.76 9.50 -12.62
CA ASP A 149 12.81 9.62 -13.64
C ASP A 149 13.26 8.24 -14.17
N SER A 150 13.16 7.20 -13.34
CA SER A 150 13.53 5.82 -13.68
C SER A 150 12.39 5.02 -14.33
N LEU A 151 11.18 5.58 -14.46
CA LEU A 151 10.02 4.84 -14.97
C LEU A 151 9.94 4.73 -16.49
N ASP A 152 10.62 5.59 -17.26
CA ASP A 152 10.55 5.62 -18.73
C ASP A 152 10.73 4.20 -19.34
N PRO A 153 9.74 3.65 -20.09
CA PRO A 153 8.59 4.33 -20.73
C PRO A 153 7.24 4.25 -20.01
N ILE A 154 7.21 3.77 -18.77
CA ILE A 154 5.98 3.67 -17.98
C ILE A 154 5.60 5.05 -17.45
N GLU A 155 4.33 5.42 -17.61
CA GLU A 155 3.77 6.64 -17.03
C GLU A 155 2.74 6.26 -15.96
N LEU A 156 2.78 6.95 -14.82
CA LEU A 156 1.70 6.89 -13.83
C LEU A 156 0.50 7.68 -14.35
N LYS A 157 -0.68 7.06 -14.34
CA LYS A 157 -1.93 7.70 -14.76
C LYS A 157 -2.69 8.23 -13.56
N ILE A 158 -3.05 9.51 -13.61
CA ILE A 158 -3.79 10.20 -12.55
C ILE A 158 -5.21 10.51 -13.03
N GLY A 159 -6.19 10.44 -12.13
CA GLY A 159 -7.61 10.72 -12.37
C GLY A 159 -8.46 9.45 -12.51
N GLU A 160 -9.52 9.56 -13.31
CA GLU A 160 -10.47 8.48 -13.56
C GLU A 160 -10.24 7.84 -14.95
N ARG A 161 -10.69 6.61 -15.11
CA ARG A 161 -10.79 5.91 -16.39
C ARG A 161 -12.17 5.28 -16.58
N PRO A 162 -12.66 5.17 -17.82
CA PRO A 162 -13.87 4.44 -18.12
C PRO A 162 -13.62 2.93 -17.97
N VAL A 163 -14.43 2.27 -17.15
CA VAL A 163 -14.50 0.81 -16.99
C VAL A 163 -15.88 0.39 -17.48
N THR A 164 -15.96 -0.66 -18.31
CA THR A 164 -17.25 -1.12 -18.85
C THR A 164 -17.64 -2.44 -18.22
N ASN A 165 -18.63 -2.38 -17.32
CA ASN A 165 -19.12 -3.50 -16.53
C ASN A 165 -19.69 -4.62 -17.42
N GLN A 166 -20.01 -5.75 -16.80
CA GLN A 166 -20.61 -6.91 -17.48
C GLN A 166 -21.94 -6.57 -18.17
N ASP A 167 -22.71 -5.63 -17.61
CA ASP A 167 -23.98 -5.16 -18.16
C ASP A 167 -23.82 -4.17 -19.33
N GLY A 168 -22.58 -3.83 -19.70
CA GLY A 168 -22.28 -2.86 -20.75
C GLY A 168 -22.41 -1.39 -20.31
N ALA A 169 -22.72 -1.14 -19.04
CA ALA A 169 -22.65 0.20 -18.45
C ALA A 169 -21.18 0.61 -18.30
N THR A 170 -20.87 1.86 -18.66
CA THR A 170 -19.55 2.45 -18.42
C THR A 170 -19.59 3.27 -17.15
N GLU A 171 -18.72 2.94 -16.20
CA GLU A 171 -18.48 3.69 -14.97
C GLU A 171 -17.09 4.31 -15.01
N ASN A 172 -16.91 5.45 -14.34
CA ASN A 172 -15.58 6.00 -14.14
C ASN A 172 -15.00 5.41 -12.85
N LYS A 173 -13.83 4.81 -12.96
CA LYS A 173 -13.07 4.28 -11.83
C LYS A 173 -11.75 5.02 -11.71
N ASP A 174 -11.32 5.33 -10.50
CA ASP A 174 -10.00 5.92 -10.29
C ASP A 174 -8.89 5.00 -10.83
N TRP A 175 -7.84 5.59 -11.39
CA TRP A 175 -6.57 4.88 -11.54
C TRP A 175 -6.04 4.51 -10.14
N ILE A 176 -5.24 3.45 -10.06
CA ILE A 176 -4.64 2.98 -8.80
C ILE A 176 -3.12 3.24 -8.78
N ASP A 177 -2.64 3.96 -9.78
CA ASP A 177 -1.22 4.17 -10.05
C ASP A 177 -0.65 5.08 -8.96
N ASP A 178 0.21 4.54 -8.10
CA ASP A 178 0.73 5.29 -6.95
C ASP A 178 2.10 4.78 -6.52
N ILE A 179 2.85 5.66 -5.86
CA ILE A 179 4.12 5.36 -5.21
C ILE A 179 3.90 5.61 -3.72
N VAL A 180 4.18 4.59 -2.90
CA VAL A 180 4.11 4.69 -1.44
C VAL A 180 5.49 4.49 -0.86
N ILE A 181 5.89 5.40 0.02
CA ILE A 181 7.18 5.35 0.69
C ILE A 181 6.91 5.41 2.19
N SER A 182 7.25 4.33 2.88
CA SER A 182 7.09 4.18 4.32
C SER A 182 8.45 3.99 4.96
N VAL A 183 8.68 4.63 6.11
CA VAL A 183 9.92 4.42 6.86
C VAL A 183 9.56 3.94 8.26
N PHE A 184 10.28 2.94 8.72
CA PHE A 184 10.13 2.34 10.04
C PHE A 184 11.43 2.53 10.82
N ALA A 185 11.35 2.78 12.11
CA ALA A 185 12.46 2.55 13.02
C ALA A 185 12.30 1.16 13.61
N LEU A 186 13.31 0.30 13.49
CA LEU A 186 13.26 -1.07 14.02
C LEU A 186 14.21 -1.21 15.20
N GLN A 187 13.82 -2.05 16.16
CA GLN A 187 14.66 -2.37 17.29
C GLN A 187 14.64 -3.86 17.60
N ALA A 188 15.83 -4.41 17.81
CA ALA A 188 15.97 -5.76 18.33
C ALA A 188 15.70 -5.78 19.85
N ILE A 189 14.76 -6.63 20.27
CA ILE A 189 14.42 -6.91 21.66
C ILE A 189 14.62 -8.40 21.96
N ASN A 190 14.63 -8.79 23.24
CA ASN A 190 14.60 -10.20 23.63
C ASN A 190 13.36 -10.53 24.44
N ASN A 191 12.58 -11.48 23.94
CA ASN A 191 11.28 -11.89 24.46
C ASN A 191 11.36 -12.95 25.56
N ASP A 192 12.57 -13.40 25.93
CA ASP A 192 12.75 -14.42 26.97
C ASP A 192 12.42 -13.93 28.38
N ASP A 193 12.55 -12.62 28.63
CA ASP A 193 12.29 -12.01 29.94
C ASP A 193 11.46 -10.71 29.81
N PRO A 194 10.14 -10.83 29.55
CA PRO A 194 9.26 -9.68 29.40
C PRO A 194 9.12 -8.85 30.69
N LEU A 195 9.53 -9.36 31.85
CA LEU A 195 9.52 -8.59 33.10
C LEU A 195 10.53 -7.44 33.07
N ASN A 196 11.64 -7.58 32.33
CA ASN A 196 12.59 -6.48 32.13
C ASN A 196 12.02 -5.37 31.24
N TRP A 197 10.98 -5.65 30.45
CA TRP A 197 10.33 -4.65 29.60
C TRP A 197 9.40 -3.74 30.39
N ILE A 198 8.82 -4.22 31.49
CA ILE A 198 7.94 -3.44 32.36
C ILE A 198 8.72 -2.30 33.05
N ALA A 199 10.02 -2.47 33.24
CA ALA A 199 10.90 -1.41 33.72
C ALA A 199 11.27 -0.39 32.63
N ASP A 200 10.96 -0.66 31.36
CA ASP A 200 11.23 0.21 30.21
C ASP A 200 9.94 0.91 29.72
N PRO A 201 9.76 2.21 29.98
CA PRO A 201 8.52 2.93 29.67
C PRO A 201 8.15 2.96 28.17
N LEU A 202 9.12 2.80 27.26
CA LEU A 202 8.90 2.88 25.81
C LEU A 202 8.50 1.52 25.22
N VAL A 203 9.11 0.44 25.70
CA VAL A 203 8.65 -0.92 25.35
C VAL A 203 7.28 -1.16 25.98
N TYR A 204 7.07 -0.68 27.20
CA TYR A 204 5.80 -0.81 27.93
C TYR A 204 4.64 -0.06 27.28
N SER A 205 4.85 1.06 26.56
CA SER A 205 3.75 1.82 25.94
C SER A 205 3.15 1.13 24.72
N ARG A 206 3.94 0.46 23.88
CA ARG A 206 3.41 -0.41 22.79
C ARG A 206 2.80 -1.69 23.33
N THR A 207 3.27 -2.13 24.48
CA THR A 207 2.97 -3.46 25.01
C THR A 207 2.06 -3.44 26.22
N HIS A 208 1.32 -2.33 26.40
CA HIS A 208 0.49 -2.07 27.57
C HIS A 208 -0.59 -3.14 27.81
N ASN A 209 -0.81 -4.04 26.84
CA ASN A 209 -1.69 -5.20 26.99
C ASN A 209 -0.98 -6.52 27.40
N PHE A 210 0.20 -6.48 28.04
CA PHE A 210 0.80 -7.67 28.67
C PHE A 210 0.19 -8.03 30.02
N GLU A 211 -0.61 -7.15 30.63
CA GLU A 211 -1.34 -7.47 31.88
C GLU A 211 -2.50 -8.44 31.64
N THR A 212 -3.02 -8.51 30.41
CA THR A 212 -3.92 -9.59 29.98
C THR A 212 -3.09 -10.65 29.28
N GLY A 213 -3.11 -11.89 29.74
CA GLY A 213 -2.18 -12.96 29.32
C GLY A 213 -2.22 -13.40 27.85
N ASP A 214 -2.74 -12.60 26.92
CA ASP A 214 -2.92 -12.93 25.50
C ASP A 214 -1.80 -12.42 24.58
N THR A 215 -1.11 -11.33 24.92
CA THR A 215 -0.08 -10.78 24.02
C THR A 215 1.32 -11.35 24.24
N VAL A 216 1.65 -11.84 25.46
CA VAL A 216 2.96 -12.50 25.76
C VAL A 216 3.17 -13.74 24.88
N GLY A 217 2.10 -14.31 24.31
CA GLY A 217 2.16 -15.46 23.41
C GLY A 217 2.34 -15.13 21.93
N LYS A 218 2.24 -13.86 21.48
CA LYS A 218 2.28 -13.53 20.05
C LYS A 218 3.70 -13.57 19.46
N TYR A 219 4.70 -13.13 20.21
CA TYR A 219 6.08 -13.20 19.74
C TYR A 219 6.77 -14.48 20.21
N PRO A 220 7.55 -15.15 19.35
CA PRO A 220 8.33 -16.30 19.77
C PRO A 220 9.33 -15.90 20.86
N LYS A 221 9.65 -16.84 21.76
CA LYS A 221 10.76 -16.69 22.71
C LYS A 221 12.06 -16.45 21.94
N GLY A 222 12.97 -15.69 22.54
CA GLY A 222 14.25 -15.30 21.96
C GLY A 222 14.27 -13.89 21.37
N PRO A 223 15.35 -13.54 20.64
CA PRO A 223 15.52 -12.24 20.02
C PRO A 223 14.50 -12.02 18.90
N SER A 224 13.85 -10.86 18.91
CA SER A 224 12.92 -10.43 17.87
C SER A 224 13.14 -8.96 17.50
N VAL A 225 12.75 -8.57 16.30
CA VAL A 225 12.73 -7.20 15.81
C VAL A 225 11.31 -6.70 15.90
N ILE A 226 11.14 -5.58 16.60
CA ILE A 226 9.87 -4.85 16.63
C ILE A 226 10.02 -3.52 15.91
N VAL A 227 8.93 -3.02 15.36
CA VAL A 227 8.89 -1.62 14.93
C VAL A 227 8.81 -0.78 16.21
N VAL A 228 9.55 0.33 16.29
CA VAL A 228 9.50 1.27 17.42
C VAL A 228 9.15 2.70 16.99
N GLY A 229 9.25 2.99 15.69
CA GLY A 229 8.88 4.28 15.11
C GLY A 229 8.41 4.15 13.67
N ARG A 230 7.71 5.18 13.19
CA ARG A 230 7.15 5.26 11.84
C ARG A 230 7.29 6.69 11.34
N TYR A 231 7.66 6.84 10.08
CA TYR A 231 7.73 8.13 9.42
C TYR A 231 6.98 8.08 8.07
N PRO A 232 6.26 9.16 7.72
CA PRO A 232 6.10 10.42 8.46
C PRO A 232 5.29 10.24 9.76
N THR A 233 5.58 11.00 10.81
CA THR A 233 5.04 10.68 12.16
C THR A 233 3.57 11.02 12.32
N ASN A 234 3.07 11.99 11.56
CA ASN A 234 1.69 12.45 11.60
C ASN A 234 0.73 11.71 10.67
N ALA A 235 1.24 10.90 9.74
CA ALA A 235 0.40 10.19 8.77
C ALA A 235 -0.04 8.84 9.32
N ASN A 236 0.05 8.58 10.61
CA ASN A 236 0.36 7.22 11.00
C ASN A 236 -0.75 6.16 10.91
N GLU A 237 -2.02 6.48 10.59
CA GLU A 237 -3.11 5.47 10.60
C GLU A 237 -4.29 5.68 9.66
N CYS A 238 -4.95 4.55 9.34
CA CYS A 238 -6.25 4.39 8.69
C CYS A 238 -7.40 5.06 9.46
N ASN A 239 -7.45 6.38 9.49
CA ASN A 239 -8.47 7.12 10.24
C ASN A 239 -9.69 7.51 9.41
N MET A 240 -9.96 6.88 8.27
CA MET A 240 -11.10 7.21 7.42
C MET A 240 -11.97 5.98 7.26
N GLY A 241 -13.27 6.15 7.48
CA GLY A 241 -14.27 5.12 7.30
C GLY A 241 -15.39 5.63 6.42
N VAL A 242 -16.10 4.71 5.76
CA VAL A 242 -17.28 5.07 4.98
C VAL A 242 -18.51 5.05 5.88
N VAL A 243 -19.06 6.22 6.20
CA VAL A 243 -20.32 6.37 6.95
C VAL A 243 -21.39 6.87 6.00
N ASP A 244 -22.45 6.08 5.80
CA ASP A 244 -23.56 6.39 4.87
C ASP A 244 -23.12 6.67 3.42
N GLY A 245 -22.06 5.98 2.95
CA GLY A 245 -21.51 6.15 1.62
C GLY A 245 -20.61 7.39 1.45
N ALA A 246 -20.35 8.13 2.52
CA ALA A 246 -19.39 9.23 2.55
C ALA A 246 -18.15 8.85 3.36
N GLU A 247 -16.96 9.14 2.82
CA GLU A 247 -15.71 9.02 3.56
C GLU A 247 -15.68 10.08 4.67
N SER A 248 -15.63 9.63 5.93
CA SER A 248 -15.56 10.48 7.11
C SER A 248 -14.36 10.10 7.96
N PRO A 249 -13.67 11.07 8.59
CA PRO A 249 -12.69 10.74 9.61
C PRO A 249 -13.37 9.95 10.72
N LEU A 250 -12.86 8.76 11.00
CA LEU A 250 -13.14 8.03 12.22
C LEU A 250 -12.37 8.74 13.34
N ASN A 251 -13.08 9.12 14.41
CA ASN A 251 -12.46 9.74 15.56
C ASN A 251 -11.37 8.80 16.10
N GLY A 252 -10.15 9.34 16.22
CA GLY A 252 -9.10 8.85 17.11
C GLY A 252 -8.56 7.45 16.84
N ARG A 253 -7.41 7.38 16.17
CA ARG A 253 -6.38 6.38 16.42
C ARG A 253 -5.03 7.07 16.15
N MET A 254 -4.09 6.96 17.10
CA MET A 254 -2.64 7.21 16.93
C MET A 254 -1.89 6.53 18.11
N PRO A 255 -1.31 5.32 17.95
CA PRO A 255 -0.71 4.53 19.02
C PRO A 255 0.72 4.96 19.37
N PHE A 256 1.22 6.06 18.77
CA PHE A 256 2.51 6.68 19.11
C PHE A 256 2.40 8.03 19.81
N ASP A 257 1.21 8.40 20.28
CA ASP A 257 1.09 9.55 21.16
C ASP A 257 1.76 9.24 22.49
N PHE A 258 3.00 9.73 22.61
CA PHE A 258 3.85 9.52 23.78
C PHE A 258 3.10 9.77 25.09
N TYR A 259 3.03 8.72 25.90
CA TYR A 259 2.73 8.79 27.33
C TYR A 259 3.80 9.64 28.03
N ASN A 260 3.54 10.93 28.20
CA ASN A 260 4.43 11.79 28.96
C ASN A 260 4.19 11.55 30.46
N TYR A 261 5.01 10.70 31.09
CA TYR A 261 5.17 10.55 32.54
C TYR A 261 3.88 10.42 33.38
N GLY A 262 3.02 9.46 33.07
CA GLY A 262 1.96 9.01 34.00
C GLY A 262 0.84 10.04 34.26
N VAL A 263 0.73 11.08 33.44
CA VAL A 263 -0.46 11.94 33.40
C VAL A 263 -0.96 11.93 31.97
N GLN A 264 -2.10 11.28 31.72
CA GLN A 264 -2.86 11.42 30.48
C GLN A 264 -3.16 12.90 30.28
N ASN A 265 -2.28 13.64 29.60
CA ASN A 265 -2.61 14.97 29.18
C ASN A 265 -3.41 14.82 27.89
N ARG A 266 -4.71 14.49 28.05
CA ARG A 266 -5.72 14.26 27.00
C ARG A 266 -5.88 15.42 26.01
N THR A 267 -5.07 16.47 26.17
CA THR A 267 -5.19 17.76 25.54
C THR A 267 -3.80 18.29 25.23
N ARG A 268 -3.10 17.68 24.28
CA ARG A 268 -1.93 18.35 23.69
C ARG A 268 -2.44 19.31 22.63
N SER A 269 -2.18 20.59 22.84
CA SER A 269 -2.39 21.60 21.81
C SER A 269 -1.35 21.38 20.71
N ILE A 270 -1.76 20.74 19.62
CA ILE A 270 -1.06 20.86 18.34
C ILE A 270 -1.62 22.14 17.71
N ASP A 271 -0.77 23.13 17.48
CA ASP A 271 -1.13 24.43 16.87
C ASP A 271 -2.19 25.28 17.60
N GLY A 272 -2.31 25.15 18.93
CA GLY A 272 -3.28 25.91 19.73
C GLY A 272 -4.67 25.27 19.79
N VAL A 273 -4.89 24.14 19.11
CA VAL A 273 -6.15 23.40 19.16
C VAL A 273 -5.97 22.15 20.02
N VAL A 274 -6.72 22.11 21.12
CA VAL A 274 -6.83 20.94 21.97
C VAL A 274 -7.69 19.89 21.26
N ARG A 275 -7.10 18.74 20.95
CA ARG A 275 -7.82 17.55 20.46
C ARG A 275 -7.70 16.44 21.52
N ASP A 276 -8.75 15.65 21.68
CA ASP A 276 -8.67 14.39 22.41
C ASP A 276 -7.94 13.38 21.52
N ILE A 277 -6.81 12.88 22.01
CA ILE A 277 -5.82 12.17 21.21
C ILE A 277 -5.97 10.63 21.30
N GLU A 278 -6.65 10.10 22.32
CA GLU A 278 -6.89 8.66 22.47
C GLU A 278 -8.37 8.34 22.70
N LEU A 279 -8.92 7.40 21.92
CA LEU A 279 -10.14 6.68 22.29
C LEU A 279 -9.77 5.44 23.12
N PHE A 280 -10.52 5.23 24.21
CA PHE A 280 -10.31 4.21 25.24
C PHE A 280 -10.64 2.77 24.80
N GLN A 281 -10.63 2.47 23.50
CA GLN A 281 -11.01 1.15 22.98
C GLN A 281 -9.75 0.36 22.61
N GLU A 282 -9.70 -0.90 23.03
CA GLU A 282 -8.66 -1.85 22.64
C GLU A 282 -8.66 -1.98 21.12
N ASP A 283 -7.54 -1.64 20.47
CA ASP A 283 -7.40 -1.85 19.04
C ASP A 283 -7.20 -3.34 18.76
N THR A 284 -8.16 -3.94 18.06
CA THR A 284 -8.14 -5.35 17.68
C THR A 284 -7.83 -5.55 16.19
N GLY A 285 -7.71 -4.47 15.42
CA GLY A 285 -7.44 -4.52 13.98
C GLY A 285 -5.94 -4.53 13.64
N PRO A 286 -5.57 -4.96 12.42
CA PRO A 286 -4.20 -4.78 11.93
C PRO A 286 -3.86 -3.29 11.81
N GLU A 287 -2.70 -2.91 12.32
CA GLU A 287 -2.24 -1.53 12.25
C GLU A 287 -1.46 -1.30 10.95
N TYR A 288 -2.03 -0.53 10.01
CA TYR A 288 -1.35 -0.15 8.77
C TYR A 288 -0.62 1.17 8.92
N GLN A 289 0.61 1.24 8.41
CA GLN A 289 1.33 2.51 8.30
C GLN A 289 0.85 3.28 7.07
N ARG A 290 0.51 4.56 7.23
CA ARG A 290 0.49 5.43 6.05
C ARG A 290 1.90 5.92 5.78
N GLY A 291 2.43 5.51 4.64
CA GLY A 291 3.59 6.14 4.05
C GLY A 291 3.23 7.48 3.43
N PHE A 292 4.25 8.16 2.91
CA PHE A 292 4.06 9.18 1.90
C PHE A 292 3.46 8.55 0.64
N VAL A 293 2.36 9.10 0.13
CA VAL A 293 1.71 8.67 -1.12
C VAL A 293 1.86 9.73 -2.19
N TRP A 294 2.34 9.36 -3.37
CA TRP A 294 2.61 10.33 -4.43
C TRP A 294 1.32 10.84 -5.09
N THR A 295 0.54 9.96 -5.72
CA THR A 295 -0.71 10.34 -6.41
C THR A 295 -1.91 10.31 -5.47
N GLY A 296 -1.81 9.58 -4.35
CA GLY A 296 -2.87 9.40 -3.37
C GLY A 296 -4.15 8.80 -3.96
N GLN A 297 -4.00 7.95 -4.98
CA GLN A 297 -5.10 7.26 -5.64
C GLN A 297 -5.27 5.82 -5.15
N TYR A 298 -4.19 5.20 -4.65
CA TYR A 298 -4.29 3.88 -4.09
C TYR A 298 -4.94 3.94 -2.71
N LYS A 299 -6.02 3.16 -2.57
CA LYS A 299 -6.76 2.95 -1.34
C LYS A 299 -6.56 1.50 -0.90
N VAL A 300 -6.07 1.31 0.32
CA VAL A 300 -6.14 0.05 1.05
C VAL A 300 -7.57 -0.04 1.57
N GLU A 301 -8.33 -0.96 0.99
CA GLU A 301 -9.69 -1.27 1.40
C GLU A 301 -9.62 -2.42 2.38
N GLU A 302 -9.84 -2.15 3.66
CA GLU A 302 -10.01 -3.18 4.67
C GLU A 302 -11.42 -3.13 5.25
N LYS A 303 -12.04 -4.30 5.35
CA LYS A 303 -13.29 -4.49 6.04
C LYS A 303 -13.02 -4.67 7.53
N VAL A 304 -13.32 -3.64 8.30
CA VAL A 304 -13.18 -3.68 9.76
C VAL A 304 -14.54 -3.97 10.36
N GLU A 305 -14.65 -5.04 11.15
CA GLU A 305 -15.85 -5.32 11.92
C GLU A 305 -15.91 -4.39 13.13
N ASN A 306 -16.99 -3.62 13.28
CA ASN A 306 -17.17 -2.76 14.46
C ASN A 306 -17.66 -3.55 15.69
N ASP A 307 -17.71 -2.91 16.86
CA ASP A 307 -18.18 -3.51 18.12
C ASP A 307 -19.60 -4.13 18.05
N MET A 308 -20.39 -3.76 17.04
CA MET A 308 -21.75 -4.28 16.81
C MET A 308 -21.79 -5.44 15.80
N GLY A 309 -20.63 -5.90 15.31
CA GLY A 309 -20.52 -6.95 14.30
C GLY A 309 -20.87 -6.50 12.88
N ALA A 310 -20.88 -5.18 12.62
CA ALA A 310 -21.10 -4.65 11.27
C ALA A 310 -19.76 -4.37 10.58
N GLU A 311 -19.60 -4.88 9.36
CA GLU A 311 -18.47 -4.56 8.49
C GLU A 311 -18.55 -3.07 8.08
N LEU A 312 -17.52 -2.31 8.45
CA LEU A 312 -17.26 -0.96 7.96
C LEU A 312 -16.09 -1.03 6.98
N ASP A 313 -16.25 -0.38 5.83
CA ASP A 313 -15.14 -0.17 4.90
C ASP A 313 -14.25 0.92 5.49
N SER A 314 -13.08 0.52 5.96
CA SER A 314 -12.00 1.45 6.30
C SER A 314 -11.20 1.75 5.04
N VAL A 315 -10.91 3.03 4.85
CA VAL A 315 -10.18 3.53 3.68
C VAL A 315 -8.86 4.10 4.16
N CYS A 316 -7.77 3.51 3.71
CA CYS A 316 -6.44 4.01 3.99
C CYS A 316 -5.72 4.38 2.71
N TRP A 317 -5.03 5.52 2.74
CA TRP A 317 -4.02 5.83 1.75
C TRP A 317 -2.67 5.51 2.38
N GLY A 318 -1.85 4.72 1.71
CA GLY A 318 -0.54 4.35 2.24
C GLY A 318 -0.15 2.91 1.93
N SER A 319 0.63 2.35 2.86
CA SER A 319 1.23 1.03 2.72
C SER A 319 0.18 -0.04 2.88
N ASN A 320 0.27 -1.09 2.06
CA ASN A 320 -0.52 -2.31 2.27
C ASN A 320 0.10 -3.21 3.35
N PHE A 321 1.26 -2.85 3.91
CA PHE A 321 1.90 -3.60 4.98
C PHE A 321 1.39 -3.12 6.33
N SER A 322 0.87 -4.07 7.11
CA SER A 322 0.66 -3.84 8.52
C SER A 322 1.99 -3.86 9.26
N ILE A 323 2.06 -3.20 10.42
CA ILE A 323 3.21 -3.27 11.33
C ILE A 323 3.52 -4.72 11.67
N GLU A 324 2.49 -5.51 11.98
CA GLU A 324 2.64 -6.93 12.27
C GLU A 324 3.27 -7.67 11.09
N GLU A 325 2.88 -7.38 9.85
CA GLU A 325 3.49 -8.00 8.68
C GLU A 325 4.97 -7.61 8.51
N VAL A 326 5.31 -6.33 8.75
CA VAL A 326 6.71 -5.88 8.73
C VAL A 326 7.52 -6.61 9.81
N GLU A 327 7.03 -6.65 11.04
CA GLU A 327 7.67 -7.37 12.15
C GLU A 327 7.82 -8.86 11.84
N GLN A 328 6.77 -9.53 11.35
CA GLN A 328 6.82 -10.94 10.97
C GLN A 328 7.85 -11.21 9.87
N ARG A 329 7.99 -10.31 8.90
CA ARG A 329 8.99 -10.43 7.81
C ARG A 329 10.41 -10.22 8.33
N MET A 330 10.61 -9.26 9.22
CA MET A 330 11.92 -9.01 9.86
C MET A 330 12.31 -10.13 10.83
N ASN A 331 11.32 -10.79 11.44
CA ASN A 331 11.50 -11.94 12.33
C ASN A 331 11.47 -13.30 11.62
N ALA A 332 11.34 -13.34 10.29
CA ALA A 332 11.21 -14.59 9.58
C ALA A 332 12.44 -15.50 9.84
N TYR A 333 12.19 -16.77 10.16
CA TYR A 333 13.16 -17.78 10.61
C TYR A 333 14.43 -17.93 9.76
N ASN A 334 14.45 -17.41 8.53
CA ASN A 334 15.60 -17.51 7.62
C ASN A 334 16.71 -16.49 7.91
N PHE A 335 16.47 -15.45 8.71
CA PHE A 335 17.52 -14.50 9.09
C PHE A 335 18.30 -14.93 10.33
N ILE A 336 17.76 -15.87 11.10
CA ILE A 336 18.32 -16.28 12.39
C ILE A 336 18.88 -17.70 12.22
N PRO A 337 20.21 -17.91 12.21
CA PRO A 337 20.77 -19.25 12.17
C PRO A 337 20.29 -20.05 13.39
N VAL A 338 19.54 -21.12 13.10
CA VAL A 338 19.07 -22.09 14.09
C VAL A 338 20.23 -23.03 14.38
N ASP A 339 21.00 -22.72 15.42
CA ASP A 339 21.87 -23.70 16.07
C ASP A 339 21.44 -23.83 17.53
N ASP A 340 21.46 -25.07 18.02
CA ASP A 340 20.74 -25.55 19.21
C ASP A 340 21.52 -25.30 20.53
N THR A 341 22.48 -24.36 20.50
CA THR A 341 23.37 -24.08 21.63
C THR A 341 22.98 -22.75 22.31
N SER A 342 22.67 -22.83 23.60
CA SER A 342 22.17 -21.75 24.46
C SER A 342 23.07 -20.50 24.59
N ASP A 343 24.30 -20.53 24.08
CA ASP A 343 25.22 -19.40 24.15
C ASP A 343 25.13 -18.45 22.94
N LEU A 344 24.30 -18.76 21.93
CA LEU A 344 24.20 -17.99 20.69
C LEU A 344 23.16 -16.87 20.72
N ASP A 345 22.33 -16.75 21.76
CA ASP A 345 21.28 -15.72 21.78
C ASP A 345 21.85 -14.29 21.89
N GLU A 346 23.03 -14.12 22.51
CA GLU A 346 23.75 -12.84 22.53
C GLU A 346 24.41 -12.55 21.18
N GLU A 347 24.92 -13.56 20.49
CA GLU A 347 25.52 -13.42 19.15
C GLU A 347 24.45 -13.15 18.08
N ARG A 348 23.24 -13.71 18.22
CA ARG A 348 22.08 -13.46 17.34
C ARG A 348 21.68 -11.98 17.32
N ARG A 349 21.76 -11.28 18.47
CA ARG A 349 21.40 -9.85 18.56
C ARG A 349 22.34 -8.95 17.76
N LEU A 350 23.61 -9.35 17.59
CA LEU A 350 24.57 -8.57 16.78
C LEU A 350 24.21 -8.58 15.29
N TYR A 351 23.44 -9.56 14.82
CA TYR A 351 23.02 -9.66 13.43
C TYR A 351 21.65 -9.04 13.16
N LEU A 352 20.88 -8.70 14.19
CA LEU A 352 19.60 -8.02 14.02
C LEU A 352 19.85 -6.51 13.89
N PRO A 353 19.45 -5.89 12.76
CA PRO A 353 19.66 -4.47 12.57
C PRO A 353 18.77 -3.70 13.57
N SER A 354 19.39 -2.98 14.48
CA SER A 354 18.73 -1.87 15.19
C SER A 354 18.90 -0.63 14.32
N GLU A 355 18.18 -0.62 13.20
CA GLU A 355 18.28 0.38 12.15
C GLU A 355 16.89 0.77 11.65
N GLY A 356 16.82 1.80 10.83
CA GLY A 356 15.62 2.07 10.06
C GLY A 356 15.37 1.04 8.97
N LEU A 357 14.16 1.06 8.44
CA LEU A 357 13.76 0.33 7.24
C LEU A 357 12.99 1.31 6.34
N VAL A 358 13.44 1.52 5.12
CA VAL A 358 12.64 2.15 4.07
C VAL A 358 11.96 1.05 3.29
N LEU A 359 10.64 1.12 3.23
CA LEU A 359 9.77 0.30 2.41
C LEU A 359 9.17 1.17 1.31
N VAL A 360 9.38 0.78 0.06
CA VAL A 360 8.78 1.43 -1.10
C VAL A 360 7.87 0.44 -1.79
N GLU A 361 6.62 0.84 -1.98
CA GLU A 361 5.62 0.13 -2.76
C GLU A 361 5.27 0.94 -4.01
N MET A 362 4.98 0.22 -5.07
CA MET A 362 4.47 0.82 -6.29
C MET A 362 3.29 0.00 -6.78
N MET A 363 2.19 0.71 -7.00
CA MET A 363 0.96 0.17 -7.56
C MET A 363 0.81 0.74 -8.95
N TRP A 364 0.50 -0.13 -9.90
CA TRP A 364 0.36 0.26 -11.29
C TRP A 364 -0.72 -0.58 -11.97
N ASN A 365 -1.59 0.07 -12.73
CA ASN A 365 -2.63 -0.58 -13.49
C ASN A 365 -2.13 -0.98 -14.88
N HIS A 366 -2.08 -2.29 -15.14
CA HIS A 366 -1.60 -2.79 -16.41
C HIS A 366 -2.63 -2.60 -17.53
N GLN A 367 -2.24 -1.82 -18.53
CA GLN A 367 -2.96 -1.71 -19.80
C GLN A 367 -2.44 -2.76 -20.78
N LEU A 368 -3.35 -3.51 -21.41
CA LEU A 368 -3.00 -4.45 -22.47
C LEU A 368 -2.41 -3.69 -23.66
N LEU A 369 -1.39 -4.26 -24.31
CA LEU A 369 -0.69 -3.59 -25.41
C LEU A 369 -1.56 -3.45 -26.66
N LEU A 370 -2.32 -4.50 -26.99
CA LEU A 370 -3.03 -4.59 -28.26
C LEU A 370 -4.50 -4.18 -28.17
N ASP A 371 -5.02 -3.88 -26.97
CA ASP A 371 -6.41 -3.42 -26.67
C ASP A 371 -7.46 -3.96 -27.64
N MET A 372 -7.41 -5.27 -27.92
CA MET A 372 -8.27 -5.86 -28.94
C MET A 372 -9.65 -6.14 -28.33
N PRO A 373 -10.75 -5.84 -29.05
CA PRO A 373 -12.11 -5.91 -28.51
C PRO A 373 -12.54 -7.33 -28.09
N PHE A 374 -11.87 -8.36 -28.59
CA PHE A 374 -12.14 -9.74 -28.15
C PHE A 374 -11.50 -10.07 -26.80
N TYR A 375 -10.44 -9.36 -26.38
CA TYR A 375 -9.84 -9.56 -25.06
C TYR A 375 -10.82 -9.19 -23.98
N ASP A 376 -11.48 -8.04 -24.08
CA ASP A 376 -12.55 -7.65 -23.14
C ASP A 376 -13.59 -8.74 -22.96
N THR A 377 -14.00 -9.39 -24.06
CA THR A 377 -15.00 -10.47 -24.00
C THR A 377 -14.44 -11.70 -23.27
N LEU A 378 -13.19 -12.07 -23.54
CA LEU A 378 -12.54 -13.24 -22.96
C LEU A 378 -12.20 -13.01 -21.47
N VAL A 379 -11.69 -11.83 -21.14
CA VAL A 379 -11.40 -11.31 -19.80
C VAL A 379 -12.69 -11.29 -18.97
N LYS A 380 -13.80 -10.75 -19.49
CA LYS A 380 -15.12 -10.79 -18.84
C LYS A 380 -15.62 -12.21 -18.52
N MET A 381 -15.24 -13.24 -19.30
CA MET A 381 -15.59 -14.63 -18.98
C MET A 381 -14.85 -15.16 -17.74
N PHE A 382 -13.69 -14.61 -17.40
CA PHE A 382 -12.88 -15.02 -16.25
C PHE A 382 -13.07 -14.13 -15.02
N GLY A 383 -13.93 -13.11 -15.09
CA GLY A 383 -14.27 -12.20 -14.00
C GLY A 383 -14.05 -10.73 -14.34
N ASP A 384 -14.18 -9.87 -13.35
CA ASP A 384 -14.03 -8.41 -13.47
C ASP A 384 -12.54 -8.01 -13.59
N THR A 385 -11.93 -8.47 -14.67
CA THR A 385 -10.47 -8.48 -14.88
C THR A 385 -9.97 -7.28 -15.69
N GLN A 386 -10.78 -6.22 -15.81
CA GLN A 386 -10.35 -4.92 -16.37
C GLN A 386 -9.41 -4.15 -15.42
N ASP A 387 -9.13 -4.71 -14.24
CA ASP A 387 -8.26 -4.17 -13.20
C ASP A 387 -7.09 -5.14 -12.95
N ILE A 388 -6.20 -5.26 -13.94
CA ILE A 388 -4.95 -6.01 -13.73
C ILE A 388 -4.00 -5.12 -12.94
N ARG A 389 -4.01 -5.30 -11.63
CA ARG A 389 -3.18 -4.51 -10.70
C ARG A 389 -1.83 -5.20 -10.53
N ILE A 390 -0.75 -4.47 -10.77
CA ILE A 390 0.60 -4.89 -10.42
C ILE A 390 0.99 -4.14 -9.14
N MET A 391 1.32 -4.91 -8.10
CA MET A 391 1.92 -4.38 -6.88
C MET A 391 3.33 -4.96 -6.77
N VAL A 392 4.32 -4.08 -6.67
CA VAL A 392 5.71 -4.44 -6.37
C VAL A 392 6.18 -3.65 -5.18
N TRP A 393 7.11 -4.20 -4.42
CA TRP A 393 7.68 -3.54 -3.26
C TRP A 393 9.14 -3.91 -3.09
N ALA A 394 9.87 -3.03 -2.43
CA ALA A 394 11.25 -3.24 -2.02
C ALA A 394 11.46 -2.62 -0.64
N ALA A 395 12.23 -3.31 0.21
CA ALA A 395 12.58 -2.81 1.53
C ALA A 395 14.09 -2.87 1.72
N PHE A 396 14.69 -1.81 2.24
CA PHE A 396 16.13 -1.72 2.51
C PHE A 396 16.38 -1.09 3.89
N PRO A 397 17.44 -1.52 4.60
CA PRO A 397 17.79 -0.96 5.90
C PRO A 397 18.34 0.46 5.75
N VAL A 398 18.02 1.33 6.70
CA VAL A 398 18.30 2.77 6.68
C VAL A 398 19.07 3.16 7.93
N PRO A 399 20.33 3.60 7.81
CA PRO A 399 21.16 3.91 8.98
C PRO A 399 20.75 5.22 9.67
N THR A 400 20.03 6.11 8.99
CA THR A 400 19.72 7.47 9.47
C THR A 400 18.55 7.55 10.42
N VAL A 401 17.72 6.51 10.47
CA VAL A 401 16.70 6.36 11.49
C VAL A 401 17.32 5.55 12.61
N GLU A 402 18.10 6.22 13.46
CA GLU A 402 18.61 5.58 14.67
C GLU A 402 17.43 5.23 15.58
N PRO A 403 17.24 3.96 15.98
CA PRO A 403 16.28 3.63 17.01
C PRO A 403 16.80 4.20 18.33
N ASN A 404 16.18 5.26 18.84
CA ASN A 404 16.59 5.86 20.10
C ASN A 404 15.72 5.37 21.25
N ILE A 405 15.89 4.12 21.68
CA ILE A 405 15.60 3.76 23.06
C ILE A 405 16.88 4.00 23.86
N VAL A 406 16.91 5.12 24.57
CA VAL A 406 17.97 5.40 25.55
C VAL A 406 17.72 4.53 26.78
N PHE A 407 18.49 3.47 26.95
CA PHE A 407 18.52 2.71 28.21
C PHE A 407 19.16 3.58 29.31
N ASP A 408 18.35 4.24 30.15
CA ASP A 408 18.85 4.80 31.41
C ASP A 408 19.06 3.63 32.39
N LEU A 409 20.20 2.96 32.27
CA LEU A 409 20.65 1.94 33.22
C LEU A 409 21.04 2.64 34.53
N ARG A 410 20.06 2.88 35.41
CA ARG A 410 20.29 3.32 36.79
C ARG A 410 20.15 2.19 37.79
#